data_AF-A0AAU2TNU5-F1
#
_entry.id   AF-A0AAU2TNU5-F1
#
_cell.length_a   1.000
_cell.length_b   1.000
_cell.length_c   1.000
_cell.angle_alpha   90.00
_cell.angle_beta   90.00
_cell.angle_gamma   90.00
#
_symmetry.space_group_name_H-M   'P 1'
#
loop_
_entity.id
_entity.type
_entity.pdbx_description
1 polymer ?
#
loop_
_entity_poly.entity_id
_entity_poly.type
_entity_poly.pdbx_seq_one_letter_code
_entity_poly.pdbx_strand_id
1 'polypeptide(L)'
;MAGRGRARGPGVLGLCLLLVSLLGCLVGCGGRATSDHAKADVQRVLDRRAAALLDHDQGAYAATGAAAGYTAVRAVPLAAWSYCVTALHRSGDTATADAELSYRVDGYDKAPVTTARVLRLTRDGAGRWSVASDKPATKAGQQLWDQGTVRVVRGAHSLVLGVGQSGARLRSFADLADDAVPEVSAAWGTGWAGHLVVLVPKSLEGMAGLLGSPASSYRGIAAVTTGETGGGARTPADRIIVNPDAYGMLGRVGRQVVLTHEATHVATRAHTNAATPLWLSEGYADWVGYRGTGRTPAEVAPELQHAVTDGAVPAALPTDGDFGFSGDADRLAQAYEGGWLACRMIAERWGEVKLDAFYRAVGEHRERPGAVEGALKSVLGTALAEFTADWQGYLKTQLA
;
A
#
# COMPACT_ATOMS: atom_id res chain seq x y z
N MET A 1 27.42 -33.31 35.40
CA MET A 1 27.44 -33.28 36.88
C MET A 1 27.08 -31.87 37.36
N ALA A 2 26.89 -31.68 38.68
CA ALA A 2 26.46 -30.46 39.38
C ALA A 2 27.17 -29.13 38.97
N GLY A 3 26.66 -27.92 39.28
CA GLY A 3 25.41 -27.58 39.97
C GLY A 3 25.38 -26.14 40.55
N ARG A 4 24.18 -25.54 40.54
CA ARG A 4 23.69 -24.24 41.11
C ARG A 4 24.49 -23.53 42.23
N GLY A 5 24.42 -22.19 42.24
CA GLY A 5 24.63 -21.32 43.42
C GLY A 5 24.09 -19.88 43.26
N ARG A 6 23.38 -19.33 44.27
CA ARG A 6 22.70 -18.00 44.30
C ARG A 6 23.08 -17.25 45.60
N ALA A 7 23.15 -15.91 45.57
CA ALA A 7 22.77 -14.90 46.60
C ALA A 7 23.64 -13.62 46.45
N ARG A 8 23.26 -12.33 46.64
CA ARG A 8 22.18 -11.54 47.31
C ARG A 8 22.60 -10.82 48.62
N GLY A 9 22.72 -9.48 48.53
CA GLY A 9 22.59 -8.47 49.63
C GLY A 9 23.79 -8.29 50.57
N PRO A 10 23.86 -7.23 51.41
CA PRO A 10 23.02 -6.02 51.55
C PRO A 10 23.67 -4.78 50.87
N GLY A 11 23.31 -3.49 51.03
CA GLY A 11 22.17 -2.83 51.72
C GLY A 11 22.57 -1.85 52.86
N VAL A 12 22.56 -0.52 52.63
CA VAL A 12 22.85 0.54 53.63
C VAL A 12 21.96 1.79 53.43
N LEU A 13 21.45 2.37 54.53
CA LEU A 13 20.69 3.63 54.60
C LEU A 13 21.60 4.87 54.75
N GLY A 14 21.11 6.04 54.32
CA GLY A 14 21.65 7.35 54.73
C GLY A 14 20.53 8.40 54.79
N LEU A 15 20.21 8.90 56.00
CA LEU A 15 19.15 9.87 56.27
C LEU A 15 19.73 11.03 57.10
N CYS A 16 19.56 12.27 56.63
CA CYS A 16 19.64 13.57 57.36
C CYS A 16 19.61 14.70 56.30
N LEU A 17 19.06 15.91 56.49
CA LEU A 17 18.27 16.50 57.58
C LEU A 17 17.44 17.68 57.00
N LEU A 18 16.43 18.18 57.73
CA LEU A 18 15.53 19.26 57.28
C LEU A 18 16.20 20.64 57.25
N LEU A 19 15.70 21.54 56.38
CA LEU A 19 15.41 22.93 56.77
C LEU A 19 14.29 23.54 55.90
N VAL A 20 13.45 24.36 56.55
CA VAL A 20 12.18 24.90 56.01
C VAL A 20 12.41 26.24 55.33
N SER A 21 11.75 26.46 54.18
CA SER A 21 11.44 27.80 53.65
C SER A 21 10.11 27.79 52.90
N LEU A 22 9.03 28.08 53.62
CA LEU A 22 7.75 28.50 53.03
C LEU A 22 7.85 29.99 52.66
N LEU A 23 7.90 30.30 51.37
CA LEU A 23 7.36 31.56 50.84
C LEU A 23 7.09 31.37 49.33
N GLY A 24 5.86 31.61 48.89
CA GLY A 24 5.44 31.32 47.52
C GLY A 24 5.68 32.50 46.57
N CYS A 25 5.95 32.18 45.30
CA CYS A 25 5.60 33.02 44.17
C CYS A 25 5.03 32.11 43.06
N LEU A 26 3.83 32.45 42.56
CA LEU A 26 3.13 31.65 41.57
C LEU A 26 3.83 31.71 40.21
N VAL A 27 4.31 30.56 39.71
CA VAL A 27 4.80 30.43 38.33
C VAL A 27 4.13 29.23 37.65
N GLY A 28 3.27 29.50 36.67
CA GLY A 28 3.24 28.68 35.46
C GLY A 28 2.18 27.58 35.27
N CYS A 29 1.26 27.29 36.20
CA CYS A 29 0.20 26.30 35.92
C CYS A 29 -0.79 26.73 34.81
N GLY A 30 -0.86 28.02 34.47
CA GLY A 30 -1.74 28.55 33.43
C GLY A 30 -1.40 28.12 32.00
N GLY A 31 -0.15 27.74 31.71
CA GLY A 31 0.28 27.36 30.35
C GLY A 31 -0.33 26.04 29.87
N ARG A 32 -0.50 25.06 30.78
CA ARG A 32 -1.04 23.74 30.44
C ARG A 32 -2.54 23.80 30.16
N ALA A 33 -3.32 24.34 31.09
CA ALA A 33 -4.77 24.50 30.92
C ALA A 33 -5.16 25.34 29.70
N THR A 34 -4.47 26.46 29.44
CA THR A 34 -4.77 27.30 28.25
C THR A 34 -4.32 26.68 26.94
N SER A 35 -3.30 25.80 26.96
CA SER A 35 -2.92 24.96 25.82
C SER A 35 -3.96 23.87 25.55
N ASP A 36 -4.41 23.17 26.60
CA ASP A 36 -5.39 22.10 26.52
C ASP A 36 -6.75 22.62 26.02
N HIS A 37 -7.19 23.79 26.50
CA HIS A 37 -8.37 24.48 25.95
C HIS A 37 -8.19 24.86 24.47
N ALA A 38 -7.06 25.46 24.08
CA ALA A 38 -6.82 25.81 22.68
C ALA A 38 -6.75 24.58 21.76
N LYS A 39 -6.18 23.46 22.23
CA LYS A 39 -6.18 22.18 21.52
C LYS A 39 -7.61 21.65 21.34
N ALA A 40 -8.42 21.70 22.39
CA ALA A 40 -9.84 21.33 22.31
C ALA A 40 -10.63 22.26 21.37
N ASP A 41 -10.33 23.55 21.31
CA ASP A 41 -10.97 24.50 20.39
C ASP A 41 -10.64 24.18 18.94
N VAL A 42 -9.37 23.87 18.65
CA VAL A 42 -8.93 23.42 17.32
C VAL A 42 -9.57 22.10 16.94
N GLN A 43 -9.63 21.12 17.85
CA GLN A 43 -10.34 19.85 17.63
C GLN A 43 -11.79 20.11 17.18
N ARG A 44 -12.55 20.95 17.91
CA ARG A 44 -13.94 21.28 17.54
C ARG A 44 -14.09 22.01 16.20
N VAL A 45 -13.05 22.70 15.72
CA VAL A 45 -13.02 23.25 14.35
C VAL A 45 -12.88 22.13 13.32
N LEU A 46 -12.01 21.14 13.58
CA LEU A 46 -11.80 20.01 12.68
C LEU A 46 -12.97 19.01 12.70
N ASP A 47 -13.64 18.81 13.84
CA ASP A 47 -14.85 17.98 13.95
C ASP A 47 -15.97 18.54 13.06
N ARG A 48 -16.23 19.86 13.14
CA ARG A 48 -17.22 20.53 12.27
C ARG A 48 -16.81 20.48 10.80
N ARG A 49 -15.52 20.58 10.50
CA ARG A 49 -14.99 20.50 9.13
C ARG A 49 -15.18 19.10 8.54
N ALA A 50 -14.99 18.07 9.37
CA ALA A 50 -15.21 16.67 9.02
C ALA A 50 -16.70 16.39 8.79
N ALA A 51 -17.59 16.80 9.72
CA ALA A 51 -19.04 16.68 9.57
C ALA A 51 -19.52 17.38 8.29
N ALA A 52 -19.16 18.66 8.09
CA ALA A 52 -19.55 19.41 6.90
C ALA A 52 -19.05 18.80 5.58
N LEU A 53 -17.94 18.05 5.58
CA LEU A 53 -17.50 17.32 4.40
C LEU A 53 -18.37 16.09 4.13
N LEU A 54 -18.71 15.31 5.17
CA LEU A 54 -19.55 14.11 5.08
C LEU A 54 -21.01 14.45 4.74
N ASP A 55 -21.54 15.55 5.30
CA ASP A 55 -22.88 16.08 5.02
C ASP A 55 -22.95 16.82 3.66
N HIS A 56 -21.83 16.92 2.93
CA HIS A 56 -21.67 17.70 1.69
C HIS A 56 -22.06 19.20 1.81
N ASP A 57 -21.95 19.78 3.01
CA ASP A 57 -22.21 21.20 3.27
C ASP A 57 -20.96 22.07 3.03
N GLN A 58 -20.87 22.61 1.81
CA GLN A 58 -19.82 23.56 1.42
C GLN A 58 -19.81 24.83 2.29
N GLY A 59 -20.96 25.29 2.78
CA GLY A 59 -21.09 26.50 3.58
C GLY A 59 -20.55 26.31 4.99
N ALA A 60 -20.97 25.25 5.68
CA ALA A 60 -20.43 24.87 6.98
C ALA A 60 -18.92 24.56 6.90
N TYR A 61 -18.44 23.93 5.82
CA TYR A 61 -17.01 23.70 5.63
C TYR A 61 -16.22 25.01 5.45
N ALA A 62 -16.74 25.96 4.66
CA ALA A 62 -16.13 27.28 4.49
C ALA A 62 -16.11 28.10 5.79
N ALA A 63 -17.11 27.92 6.67
CA ALA A 63 -17.12 28.53 8.00
C ALA A 63 -15.99 28.02 8.92
N THR A 64 -15.33 26.91 8.59
CA THR A 64 -14.13 26.44 9.33
C THR A 64 -12.81 26.96 8.75
N GLY A 65 -12.81 27.76 7.69
CA GLY A 65 -11.61 28.30 7.03
C GLY A 65 -11.52 27.96 5.54
N ALA A 66 -10.30 27.77 5.03
CA ALA A 66 -10.02 27.62 3.61
C ALA A 66 -10.82 26.47 2.95
N ALA A 67 -11.63 26.80 1.95
CA ALA A 67 -12.55 25.88 1.28
C ALA A 67 -11.89 24.97 0.22
N ALA A 68 -10.64 25.23 -0.17
CA ALA A 68 -9.95 24.50 -1.24
C ALA A 68 -9.91 22.97 -1.02
N GLY A 69 -9.77 22.52 0.23
CA GLY A 69 -9.79 21.09 0.58
C GLY A 69 -11.13 20.41 0.30
N TYR A 70 -12.26 21.10 0.53
CA TYR A 70 -13.59 20.56 0.20
C TYR A 70 -13.72 20.38 -1.31
N THR A 71 -13.35 21.40 -2.08
CA THR A 71 -13.32 21.30 -3.55
C THR A 71 -12.44 20.13 -4.00
N ALA A 72 -11.31 19.89 -3.33
CA ALA A 72 -10.40 18.80 -3.69
C ALA A 72 -10.99 17.40 -3.52
N VAL A 73 -11.74 17.16 -2.43
CA VAL A 73 -12.14 15.81 -2.00
C VAL A 73 -13.65 15.50 -2.12
N ARG A 74 -14.55 16.48 -2.24
CA ARG A 74 -16.03 16.31 -2.20
C ARG A 74 -16.66 15.28 -3.16
N ALA A 75 -15.93 14.87 -4.20
CA ALA A 75 -16.39 13.86 -5.17
C ALA A 75 -16.06 12.41 -4.74
N VAL A 76 -15.13 12.23 -3.79
CA VAL A 76 -14.78 10.92 -3.23
C VAL A 76 -15.95 10.43 -2.36
N PRO A 77 -16.44 9.21 -2.57
CA PRO A 77 -17.52 8.66 -1.74
C PRO A 77 -16.95 8.25 -0.37
N LEU A 78 -17.12 9.10 0.64
CA LEU A 78 -16.58 8.89 1.99
C LEU A 78 -17.67 8.36 2.92
N ALA A 79 -17.42 7.22 3.58
CA ALA A 79 -18.26 6.67 4.65
C ALA A 79 -17.78 7.09 6.05
N ALA A 80 -16.57 7.62 6.16
CA ALA A 80 -16.05 8.25 7.38
C ALA A 80 -14.93 9.23 7.04
N TRP A 81 -14.83 10.28 7.85
CA TRP A 81 -13.74 11.26 7.84
C TRP A 81 -13.66 11.87 9.23
N SER A 82 -12.48 11.89 9.85
CA SER A 82 -12.27 12.49 11.17
C SER A 82 -10.81 12.90 11.37
N TYR A 83 -10.58 13.91 12.21
CA TYR A 83 -9.24 14.31 12.62
C TYR A 83 -9.06 14.05 14.12
N CYS A 84 -7.87 13.65 14.55
CA CYS A 84 -7.45 13.61 15.95
C CYS A 84 -6.23 14.53 16.12
N VAL A 85 -6.39 15.66 16.81
CA VAL A 85 -5.27 16.59 17.05
C VAL A 85 -4.31 15.95 18.05
N THR A 86 -3.07 15.71 17.63
CA THR A 86 -2.02 15.10 18.47
C THR A 86 -1.24 16.17 19.22
N ALA A 87 -0.78 17.22 18.53
CA ALA A 87 -0.05 18.35 19.10
C ALA A 87 -0.58 19.71 18.60
N LEU A 88 -0.31 20.78 19.36
CA LEU A 88 -0.63 22.16 18.97
C LEU A 88 0.53 23.09 19.36
N HIS A 89 1.07 23.79 18.38
CA HIS A 89 2.18 24.74 18.49
C HIS A 89 1.67 26.14 18.18
N ARG A 90 1.51 26.99 19.21
CA ARG A 90 0.91 28.33 19.08
C ARG A 90 1.97 29.42 18.95
N SER A 91 1.70 30.41 18.10
CA SER A 91 2.50 31.64 17.97
C SER A 91 1.55 32.82 17.73
N GLY A 92 1.22 33.55 18.80
CA GLY A 92 0.22 34.62 18.79
C GLY A 92 -1.14 34.13 18.28
N ASP A 93 -1.65 34.81 17.25
CA ASP A 93 -2.90 34.49 16.56
C ASP A 93 -2.75 33.45 15.44
N THR A 94 -1.61 32.74 15.41
CA THR A 94 -1.39 31.60 14.53
C THR A 94 -1.10 30.32 15.32
N ALA A 95 -1.39 29.17 14.73
CA ALA A 95 -0.97 27.89 15.28
C ALA A 95 -0.68 26.87 14.18
N THR A 96 0.19 25.92 14.48
CA THR A 96 0.37 24.68 13.73
C THR A 96 -0.15 23.54 14.59
N ALA A 97 -1.11 22.77 14.08
CA ALA A 97 -1.61 21.56 14.71
C ALA A 97 -1.08 20.34 13.94
N ASP A 98 -0.45 19.42 14.67
CA ASP A 98 -0.24 18.07 14.16
C ASP A 98 -1.52 17.28 14.44
N ALA A 99 -1.98 16.53 13.44
CA ALA A 99 -3.19 15.74 13.56
C ALA A 99 -3.06 14.43 12.79
N GLU A 100 -3.81 13.43 13.23
CA GLU A 100 -4.07 12.22 12.49
C GLU A 100 -5.39 12.37 11.73
N LEU A 101 -5.39 12.20 10.41
CA LEU A 101 -6.59 12.10 9.59
C LEU A 101 -6.93 10.62 9.41
N SER A 102 -8.17 10.26 9.75
CA SER A 102 -8.73 8.93 9.54
C SER A 102 -9.91 9.01 8.57
N TYR A 103 -9.95 8.15 7.56
CA TYR A 103 -11.05 8.14 6.58
C TYR A 103 -11.40 6.73 6.09
N ARG A 104 -12.60 6.57 5.53
CA ARG A 104 -13.04 5.36 4.82
C ARG A 104 -13.76 5.74 3.53
N VAL A 105 -13.37 5.11 2.43
CA VAL A 105 -14.11 5.12 1.17
C VAL A 105 -15.30 4.15 1.27
N ASP A 106 -16.49 4.65 0.96
CA ASP A 106 -17.74 3.91 1.09
C ASP A 106 -17.84 2.72 0.13
N GLY A 107 -18.20 1.55 0.68
CA GLY A 107 -18.24 0.27 -0.03
C GLY A 107 -16.90 -0.46 -0.18
N TYR A 108 -15.76 0.21 0.04
CA TYR A 108 -14.41 -0.38 -0.16
C TYR A 108 -13.67 -0.57 1.17
N ASP A 109 -13.60 0.45 2.03
CA ASP A 109 -12.78 0.41 3.25
C ASP A 109 -13.51 -0.21 4.46
N LYS A 110 -13.12 -1.45 4.78
CA LYS A 110 -13.59 -2.19 5.97
C LYS A 110 -13.02 -1.65 7.28
N ALA A 111 -11.84 -1.03 7.23
CA ALA A 111 -11.20 -0.31 8.33
C ALA A 111 -10.64 1.03 7.80
N PRO A 112 -10.42 2.04 8.67
CA PRO A 112 -9.95 3.33 8.21
C PRO A 112 -8.53 3.31 7.64
N VAL A 113 -8.31 4.11 6.60
CA VAL A 113 -6.98 4.60 6.24
C VAL A 113 -6.64 5.74 7.18
N THR A 114 -5.42 5.73 7.70
CA THR A 114 -4.93 6.72 8.68
C THR A 114 -3.64 7.38 8.17
N THR A 115 -3.56 8.71 8.23
CA THR A 115 -2.40 9.48 7.72
C THR A 115 -2.13 10.74 8.55
N ALA A 116 -0.86 11.08 8.75
CA ALA A 116 -0.46 12.25 9.54
C ALA A 116 -0.56 13.55 8.71
N ARG A 117 -1.15 14.58 9.33
CA ARG A 117 -1.42 15.90 8.76
C ARG A 117 -0.78 16.99 9.60
N VAL A 118 -0.42 18.08 8.93
CA VAL A 118 0.02 19.34 9.55
C VAL A 118 -0.94 20.43 9.08
N LEU A 119 -1.71 20.98 10.01
CA LEU A 119 -2.69 22.02 9.75
C LEU A 119 -2.16 23.36 10.28
N ARG A 120 -2.24 24.40 9.47
CA ARG A 120 -1.97 25.79 9.89
C ARG A 120 -3.29 26.49 10.14
N LEU A 121 -3.38 27.20 11.25
CA LEU A 121 -4.58 27.86 11.72
C LEU A 121 -4.30 29.34 12.02
N THR A 122 -5.33 30.15 11.81
CA THR A 122 -5.36 31.57 12.19
C THR A 122 -6.50 31.83 13.15
N ARG A 123 -6.32 32.80 14.04
CA ARG A 123 -7.31 33.24 15.02
C ARG A 123 -7.85 34.61 14.63
N ASP A 124 -9.17 34.78 14.69
CA ASP A 124 -9.79 36.10 14.51
C ASP A 124 -9.79 36.93 15.81
N GLY A 125 -10.13 38.22 15.71
CA GLY A 125 -10.23 39.13 16.86
C GLY A 125 -11.33 38.78 17.87
N ALA A 126 -12.24 37.84 17.53
CA ALA A 126 -13.20 37.26 18.46
C ALA A 126 -12.67 35.97 19.11
N GLY A 127 -11.41 35.62 18.88
CA GLY A 127 -10.72 34.48 19.46
C GLY A 127 -11.02 33.12 18.82
N ARG A 128 -11.68 33.09 17.65
CA ARG A 128 -12.07 31.84 16.96
C ARG A 128 -10.96 31.38 16.00
N TRP A 129 -10.65 30.08 16.05
CA TRP A 129 -9.72 29.44 15.12
C TRP A 129 -10.37 29.10 13.78
N SER A 130 -9.61 29.24 12.70
CA SER A 130 -9.96 28.79 11.35
C SER A 130 -8.77 28.11 10.67
N VAL A 131 -9.03 27.13 9.81
CA VAL A 131 -7.99 26.37 9.09
C VAL A 131 -7.52 27.18 7.88
N ALA A 132 -6.27 27.65 7.89
CA ALA A 132 -5.65 28.33 6.77
C ALA A 132 -5.09 27.35 5.72
N SER A 133 -4.56 26.20 6.15
CA SER A 133 -4.19 25.11 5.23
C SER A 133 -4.12 23.77 5.95
N ASP A 134 -4.50 22.70 5.26
CA ASP A 134 -4.30 21.29 5.65
C ASP A 134 -3.33 20.66 4.64
N LYS A 135 -2.28 19.98 5.12
CA LYS A 135 -1.24 19.35 4.31
C LYS A 135 -0.78 18.02 4.93
N PRO A 136 -0.24 17.06 4.14
CA PRO A 136 0.41 15.89 4.69
C PRO A 136 1.64 16.29 5.53
N ALA A 137 1.92 15.52 6.59
CA ALA A 137 3.14 15.67 7.37
C ALA A 137 4.37 15.24 6.55
N THR A 138 5.57 15.75 6.88
CA THR A 138 6.80 15.56 6.09
C THR A 138 7.18 14.09 5.84
N LYS A 139 6.77 13.16 6.72
CA LYS A 139 7.03 11.71 6.59
C LYS A 139 5.79 10.90 6.15
N ALA A 140 4.67 11.56 5.84
CA ALA A 140 3.46 10.91 5.39
C ALA A 140 3.36 10.96 3.86
N GLY A 141 2.93 9.86 3.24
CA GLY A 141 2.53 9.86 1.83
C GLY A 141 1.37 10.83 1.60
N GLN A 142 1.38 11.50 0.45
CA GLN A 142 0.27 12.34 0.01
C GLN A 142 -0.99 11.49 -0.16
N GLN A 143 -2.16 12.11 0.02
CA GLN A 143 -3.41 11.55 -0.48
C GLN A 143 -3.71 12.16 -1.84
N LEU A 144 -4.53 11.49 -2.66
CA LEU A 144 -4.77 11.94 -4.04
C LEU A 144 -5.33 13.37 -4.12
N TRP A 145 -6.19 13.76 -3.17
CA TRP A 145 -6.73 15.13 -3.07
C TRP A 145 -5.70 16.20 -2.66
N ASP A 146 -4.53 15.83 -2.12
CA ASP A 146 -3.43 16.78 -1.89
C ASP A 146 -2.81 17.25 -3.22
N GLN A 147 -3.01 16.49 -4.30
CA GLN A 147 -2.47 16.79 -5.63
C GLN A 147 -3.43 17.66 -6.48
N GLY A 148 -4.70 17.79 -6.07
CA GLY A 148 -5.70 18.59 -6.76
C GLY A 148 -7.13 18.06 -6.61
N THR A 149 -8.04 18.56 -7.44
CA THR A 149 -9.44 18.12 -7.43
C THR A 149 -9.58 16.71 -8.00
N VAL A 150 -10.02 15.79 -7.13
CA VAL A 150 -10.30 14.40 -7.50
C VAL A 150 -11.55 14.34 -8.37
N ARG A 151 -11.43 13.64 -9.49
CA ARG A 151 -12.53 13.15 -10.32
C ARG A 151 -12.72 11.67 -10.00
N VAL A 152 -13.98 11.23 -10.03
CA VAL A 152 -14.36 9.85 -9.69
C VAL A 152 -15.10 9.24 -10.87
N VAL A 153 -14.74 8.00 -11.19
CA VAL A 153 -15.49 7.10 -12.06
C VAL A 153 -15.76 5.81 -11.30
N ARG A 154 -16.99 5.31 -11.35
CA ARG A 154 -17.37 4.00 -10.84
C ARG A 154 -17.53 3.05 -12.03
N GLY A 155 -16.90 1.89 -11.95
CA GLY A 155 -17.18 0.73 -12.79
C GLY A 155 -18.15 -0.24 -12.09
N ALA A 156 -18.30 -1.43 -12.66
CA ALA A 156 -19.03 -2.55 -12.08
C ALA A 156 -18.31 -3.15 -10.87
N HIS A 157 -16.98 -3.23 -10.92
CA HIS A 157 -16.12 -3.78 -9.87
C HIS A 157 -15.07 -2.78 -9.38
N SER A 158 -15.09 -1.53 -9.85
CA SER A 158 -13.99 -0.58 -9.61
C SER A 158 -14.43 0.81 -9.17
N LEU A 159 -13.58 1.46 -8.37
CA LEU A 159 -13.64 2.89 -8.09
C LEU A 159 -12.33 3.53 -8.54
N VAL A 160 -12.40 4.31 -9.63
CA VAL A 160 -11.25 5.02 -10.17
C VAL A 160 -11.28 6.47 -9.70
N LEU A 161 -10.27 6.84 -8.91
CA LEU A 161 -10.05 8.20 -8.42
C LEU A 161 -8.88 8.81 -9.20
N GLY A 162 -9.04 10.00 -9.78
CA GLY A 162 -7.98 10.62 -10.58
C GLY A 162 -7.86 12.13 -10.46
N VAL A 163 -6.64 12.65 -10.59
CA VAL A 163 -6.33 14.09 -10.55
C VAL A 163 -5.63 14.51 -11.83
N GLY A 164 -6.07 15.62 -12.42
CA GLY A 164 -5.55 16.11 -13.71
C GLY A 164 -5.96 15.28 -14.94
N GLN A 165 -6.64 14.15 -14.74
CA GLN A 165 -7.05 13.23 -15.82
C GLN A 165 -8.42 13.56 -16.41
N SER A 166 -8.65 13.19 -17.68
CA SER A 166 -9.97 13.30 -18.32
C SER A 166 -10.91 12.18 -17.84
N GLY A 167 -12.22 12.44 -17.82
CA GLY A 167 -13.21 11.42 -17.44
C GLY A 167 -13.23 10.20 -18.37
N ALA A 168 -12.85 10.39 -19.64
CA ALA A 168 -12.68 9.28 -20.60
C ALA A 168 -11.48 8.40 -20.24
N ARG A 169 -10.35 9.00 -19.83
CA ARG A 169 -9.16 8.24 -19.39
C ARG A 169 -9.41 7.49 -18.09
N LEU A 170 -10.17 8.08 -17.15
CA LEU A 170 -10.57 7.37 -15.94
C LEU A 170 -11.53 6.21 -16.22
N ARG A 171 -12.46 6.35 -17.19
CA ARG A 171 -13.27 5.22 -17.67
C ARG A 171 -12.42 4.10 -18.25
N SER A 172 -11.42 4.38 -19.08
CA SER A 172 -10.55 3.31 -19.61
C SER A 172 -9.78 2.54 -18.54
N PHE A 173 -9.58 3.09 -17.33
CA PHE A 173 -9.05 2.33 -16.18
C PHE A 173 -10.14 1.53 -15.45
N ALA A 174 -11.38 2.02 -15.42
CA ALA A 174 -12.51 1.30 -14.86
C ALA A 174 -12.84 0.07 -15.71
N ASP A 175 -12.88 0.24 -17.03
CA ASP A 175 -13.13 -0.85 -17.99
C ASP A 175 -12.11 -1.99 -17.82
N LEU A 176 -10.80 -1.67 -17.77
CA LEU A 176 -9.74 -2.66 -17.55
C LEU A 176 -9.84 -3.32 -16.15
N ALA A 177 -10.25 -2.57 -15.12
CA ALA A 177 -10.38 -3.08 -13.76
C ALA A 177 -11.59 -4.01 -13.61
N ASP A 178 -12.67 -3.69 -14.32
CA ASP A 178 -13.89 -4.49 -14.39
C ASP A 178 -13.67 -5.77 -15.22
N ASP A 179 -12.82 -5.75 -16.24
CA ASP A 179 -12.31 -6.94 -16.95
C ASP A 179 -11.38 -7.79 -16.05
N ALA A 180 -10.50 -7.16 -15.24
CA ALA A 180 -9.52 -7.85 -14.40
C ALA A 180 -10.13 -8.65 -13.23
N VAL A 181 -11.16 -8.12 -12.57
CA VAL A 181 -11.79 -8.77 -11.39
C VAL A 181 -12.33 -10.19 -11.67
N PRO A 182 -13.08 -10.46 -12.77
CA PRO A 182 -13.49 -11.82 -13.11
C PRO A 182 -12.32 -12.70 -13.57
N GLU A 183 -11.30 -12.16 -14.25
CA GLU A 183 -10.08 -12.93 -14.62
C GLU A 183 -9.37 -13.46 -13.36
N VAL A 184 -9.10 -12.58 -12.39
CA VAL A 184 -8.48 -12.94 -11.11
C VAL A 184 -9.36 -13.89 -10.32
N SER A 185 -10.68 -13.66 -10.27
CA SER A 185 -11.61 -14.55 -9.56
C SER A 185 -11.73 -15.94 -10.20
N ALA A 186 -11.50 -16.06 -11.51
CA ALA A 186 -11.47 -17.33 -12.23
C ALA A 186 -10.14 -18.09 -12.07
N ALA A 187 -9.09 -17.45 -11.54
CA ALA A 187 -7.83 -18.08 -11.17
C ALA A 187 -7.79 -18.42 -9.67
N TRP A 188 -7.98 -17.42 -8.81
CA TRP A 188 -7.79 -17.48 -7.36
C TRP A 188 -9.07 -17.83 -6.56
N GLY A 189 -10.22 -17.85 -7.22
CA GLY A 189 -11.54 -17.98 -6.58
C GLY A 189 -12.09 -16.67 -6.01
N THR A 190 -13.30 -16.73 -5.46
CA THR A 190 -14.11 -15.56 -5.08
C THR A 190 -14.03 -15.19 -3.59
N GLY A 191 -13.00 -15.66 -2.86
CA GLY A 191 -12.86 -15.46 -1.40
C GLY A 191 -12.35 -14.08 -0.97
N TRP A 192 -12.07 -13.18 -1.92
CA TRP A 192 -11.49 -11.86 -1.71
C TRP A 192 -12.55 -10.75 -1.87
N ALA A 193 -12.13 -9.48 -1.96
CA ALA A 193 -13.06 -8.34 -2.02
C ALA A 193 -13.94 -8.32 -3.28
N GLY A 194 -13.44 -8.80 -4.43
CA GLY A 194 -14.18 -8.76 -5.70
C GLY A 194 -14.41 -7.34 -6.24
N HIS A 195 -13.62 -6.37 -5.77
CA HIS A 195 -13.65 -4.98 -6.22
C HIS A 195 -12.33 -4.26 -5.94
N LEU A 196 -12.04 -3.19 -6.70
CA LEU A 196 -10.74 -2.50 -6.73
C LEU A 196 -10.88 -0.98 -6.51
N VAL A 197 -9.89 -0.37 -5.85
CA VAL A 197 -9.72 1.09 -5.82
C VAL A 197 -8.46 1.46 -6.62
N VAL A 198 -8.64 2.19 -7.71
CA VAL A 198 -7.56 2.58 -8.62
C VAL A 198 -7.31 4.09 -8.49
N LEU A 199 -6.06 4.46 -8.20
CA LEU A 199 -5.62 5.85 -8.09
C LEU A 199 -4.81 6.24 -9.34
N VAL A 200 -5.27 7.27 -10.04
CA VAL A 200 -4.65 7.77 -11.28
C VAL A 200 -4.14 9.21 -11.06
N PRO A 201 -2.91 9.37 -10.53
CA PRO A 201 -2.27 10.68 -10.39
C PRO A 201 -2.01 11.34 -11.75
N LYS A 202 -1.54 12.59 -11.75
CA LYS A 202 -1.28 13.35 -12.98
C LYS A 202 -0.01 12.87 -13.73
N SER A 203 1.02 12.47 -13.00
CA SER A 203 2.35 12.07 -13.51
C SER A 203 3.05 11.10 -12.55
N LEU A 204 4.21 10.59 -12.96
CA LEU A 204 5.13 9.83 -12.11
C LEU A 204 5.45 10.51 -10.77
N GLU A 205 5.66 11.83 -10.72
CA GLU A 205 5.89 12.55 -9.44
C GLU A 205 4.67 12.50 -8.52
N GLY A 206 3.46 12.49 -9.11
CA GLY A 206 2.22 12.29 -8.35
C GLY A 206 2.14 10.88 -7.77
N MET A 207 2.48 9.84 -8.53
CA MET A 207 2.59 8.47 -8.02
C MET A 207 3.59 8.37 -6.87
N ALA A 208 4.79 8.91 -7.06
CA ALA A 208 5.85 8.95 -6.05
C ALA A 208 5.41 9.68 -4.77
N GLY A 209 4.66 10.78 -4.91
CA GLY A 209 4.06 11.52 -3.80
C GLY A 209 3.05 10.71 -2.99
N LEU A 210 2.23 9.86 -3.64
CA LEU A 210 1.31 8.93 -2.94
C LEU A 210 2.08 7.85 -2.18
N LEU A 211 3.14 7.32 -2.80
CA LEU A 211 4.00 6.26 -2.26
C LEU A 211 5.02 6.74 -1.21
N GLY A 212 5.08 8.05 -0.94
CA GLY A 212 6.00 8.65 0.04
C GLY A 212 7.48 8.47 -0.30
N SER A 213 7.81 8.22 -1.57
CA SER A 213 9.14 7.76 -2.03
C SER A 213 9.60 8.54 -3.28
N PRO A 214 10.89 8.51 -3.65
CA PRO A 214 11.39 9.25 -4.82
C PRO A 214 10.85 8.72 -6.16
N ALA A 215 10.58 9.62 -7.11
CA ALA A 215 10.09 9.27 -8.45
C ALA A 215 11.04 8.34 -9.25
N SER A 216 12.35 8.40 -8.96
CA SER A 216 13.34 7.50 -9.55
C SER A 216 13.09 6.02 -9.25
N SER A 217 12.48 5.71 -8.10
CA SER A 217 12.19 4.34 -7.67
C SER A 217 11.04 3.67 -8.45
N TYR A 218 10.28 4.43 -9.23
CA TYR A 218 9.10 3.94 -9.97
C TYR A 218 9.17 4.21 -11.49
N ARG A 219 10.35 4.58 -12.01
CA ARG A 219 10.56 4.75 -13.44
C ARG A 219 10.46 3.39 -14.14
N GLY A 220 9.64 3.30 -15.19
CA GLY A 220 9.37 2.04 -15.92
C GLY A 220 8.27 1.18 -15.30
N ILE A 221 8.00 1.34 -13.99
CA ILE A 221 6.90 0.65 -13.31
C ILE A 221 5.55 1.25 -13.77
N ALA A 222 4.64 0.40 -14.24
CA ALA A 222 3.37 0.81 -14.83
C ALA A 222 2.24 1.01 -13.79
N ALA A 223 2.24 0.26 -12.70
CA ALA A 223 1.37 0.41 -11.55
C ALA A 223 2.05 -0.16 -10.29
N VAL A 224 1.48 0.11 -9.09
CA VAL A 224 1.86 -0.52 -7.82
C VAL A 224 0.62 -0.67 -6.94
N THR A 225 0.36 -1.88 -6.44
CA THR A 225 -0.60 -2.13 -5.36
C THR A 225 0.00 -1.82 -3.99
N THR A 226 -0.67 -0.97 -3.21
CA THR A 226 -0.32 -0.71 -1.81
C THR A 226 -1.38 -1.28 -0.87
N GLY A 227 -0.94 -1.94 0.20
CA GLY A 227 -1.79 -2.61 1.18
C GLY A 227 -0.94 -3.12 2.35
N GLU A 228 -1.59 -3.49 3.45
CA GLU A 228 -0.90 -4.12 4.60
C GLU A 228 -0.73 -5.63 4.34
N THR A 229 0.52 -6.11 4.38
CA THR A 229 0.82 -7.54 4.19
C THR A 229 0.18 -8.41 5.27
N GLY A 230 -0.22 -9.62 4.91
CA GLY A 230 -1.06 -10.50 5.71
C GLY A 230 -2.56 -10.17 5.62
N GLY A 231 -2.94 -8.91 5.39
CA GLY A 231 -4.33 -8.45 5.21
C GLY A 231 -5.29 -8.77 6.36
N GLY A 232 -6.55 -8.30 6.27
CA GLY A 232 -7.61 -8.83 7.14
C GLY A 232 -8.85 -7.94 7.25
N ALA A 233 -9.80 -8.37 8.08
CA ALA A 233 -11.03 -7.63 8.37
C ALA A 233 -10.80 -6.28 9.11
N ARG A 234 -9.54 -5.93 9.41
CA ARG A 234 -9.11 -4.72 10.12
C ARG A 234 -8.13 -3.86 9.32
N THR A 235 -7.81 -4.23 8.08
CA THR A 235 -7.03 -3.38 7.17
C THR A 235 -7.98 -2.57 6.27
N PRO A 236 -7.59 -1.36 5.83
CA PRO A 236 -8.28 -0.70 4.72
C PRO A 236 -8.15 -1.53 3.43
N ALA A 237 -8.90 -1.17 2.38
CA ALA A 237 -8.73 -1.84 1.10
C ALA A 237 -7.44 -1.39 0.40
N ASP A 238 -6.76 -2.33 -0.27
CA ASP A 238 -5.58 -2.05 -1.08
C ASP A 238 -5.88 -0.99 -2.17
N ARG A 239 -4.85 -0.25 -2.58
CA ARG A 239 -4.91 0.80 -3.61
C ARG A 239 -3.97 0.48 -4.75
N ILE A 240 -4.51 0.34 -5.96
CA ILE A 240 -3.71 0.21 -7.18
C ILE A 240 -3.37 1.62 -7.66
N ILE A 241 -2.10 2.01 -7.62
CA ILE A 241 -1.63 3.33 -8.03
C ILE A 241 -0.98 3.20 -9.40
N VAL A 242 -1.55 3.87 -10.41
CA VAL A 242 -1.05 3.79 -11.80
C VAL A 242 0.00 4.86 -12.08
N ASN A 243 1.06 4.50 -12.80
CA ASN A 243 1.96 5.44 -13.47
C ASN A 243 1.36 5.84 -14.83
N PRO A 244 0.74 7.02 -14.99
CA PRO A 244 0.07 7.39 -16.23
C PRO A 244 1.03 7.51 -17.42
N ASP A 245 2.33 7.68 -17.18
CA ASP A 245 3.32 7.87 -18.22
C ASP A 245 3.78 6.52 -18.79
N ALA A 246 4.22 5.59 -17.93
CA ALA A 246 4.57 4.23 -18.34
C ALA A 246 3.36 3.45 -18.89
N TYR A 247 2.20 3.56 -18.24
CA TYR A 247 0.97 2.88 -18.69
C TYR A 247 0.45 3.42 -20.05
N GLY A 248 0.85 4.64 -20.44
CA GLY A 248 0.59 5.22 -21.75
C GLY A 248 1.37 4.57 -22.89
N MET A 249 2.54 3.99 -22.59
CA MET A 249 3.41 3.30 -23.57
C MET A 249 2.93 1.88 -23.90
N LEU A 250 2.14 1.27 -23.03
CA LEU A 250 1.67 -0.11 -23.18
C LEU A 250 0.56 -0.24 -24.24
N GLY A 251 0.57 -1.33 -25.01
CA GLY A 251 -0.56 -1.74 -25.86
C GLY A 251 -1.77 -2.22 -25.04
N ARG A 252 -2.93 -2.48 -25.68
CA ARG A 252 -4.16 -2.93 -24.97
C ARG A 252 -3.90 -4.16 -24.09
N VAL A 253 -3.22 -5.18 -24.64
CA VAL A 253 -2.91 -6.41 -23.90
C VAL A 253 -2.02 -6.11 -22.69
N GLY A 254 -0.91 -5.39 -22.87
CA GLY A 254 -0.01 -5.06 -21.76
C GLY A 254 -0.69 -4.24 -20.65
N ARG A 255 -1.62 -3.34 -21.01
CA ARG A 255 -2.45 -2.63 -20.01
C ARG A 255 -3.34 -3.57 -19.20
N GLN A 256 -4.02 -4.52 -19.87
CA GLN A 256 -4.84 -5.52 -19.19
C GLN A 256 -3.98 -6.39 -18.27
N VAL A 257 -2.90 -6.97 -18.80
CA VAL A 257 -1.94 -7.82 -18.05
C VAL A 257 -1.49 -7.12 -16.77
N VAL A 258 -1.01 -5.87 -16.85
CA VAL A 258 -0.58 -5.11 -15.67
C VAL A 258 -1.72 -4.93 -14.66
N LEU A 259 -2.93 -4.60 -15.10
CA LEU A 259 -4.02 -4.36 -14.14
C LEU A 259 -4.57 -5.65 -13.52
N THR A 260 -4.57 -6.76 -14.27
CA THR A 260 -4.89 -8.10 -13.78
C THR A 260 -3.80 -8.61 -12.82
N HIS A 261 -2.52 -8.31 -13.06
CA HIS A 261 -1.41 -8.54 -12.12
C HIS A 261 -1.66 -7.78 -10.80
N GLU A 262 -1.91 -6.47 -10.85
CA GLU A 262 -2.18 -5.67 -9.64
C GLU A 262 -3.46 -6.11 -8.90
N ALA A 263 -4.52 -6.45 -9.63
CA ALA A 263 -5.73 -7.02 -9.04
C ALA A 263 -5.46 -8.37 -8.35
N THR A 264 -4.50 -9.16 -8.86
CA THR A 264 -4.06 -10.40 -8.22
C THR A 264 -3.39 -10.14 -6.88
N HIS A 265 -2.58 -9.09 -6.76
CA HIS A 265 -2.01 -8.65 -5.47
C HIS A 265 -3.10 -8.29 -4.44
N VAL A 266 -4.19 -7.64 -4.86
CA VAL A 266 -5.34 -7.37 -3.98
C VAL A 266 -6.06 -8.66 -3.54
N ALA A 267 -6.20 -9.62 -4.46
CA ALA A 267 -6.88 -10.88 -4.19
C ALA A 267 -6.05 -11.82 -3.28
N THR A 268 -4.73 -11.86 -3.46
CA THR A 268 -3.82 -12.72 -2.70
C THR A 268 -3.44 -12.14 -1.33
N ARG A 269 -3.62 -10.84 -1.09
CA ARG A 269 -3.16 -10.08 0.10
C ARG A 269 -3.29 -10.80 1.45
N ALA A 270 -4.42 -11.45 1.69
CA ALA A 270 -4.71 -12.19 2.93
C ALA A 270 -3.85 -13.46 3.15
N HIS A 271 -3.08 -13.85 2.14
CA HIS A 271 -2.23 -15.04 2.08
C HIS A 271 -0.78 -14.69 1.68
N THR A 272 -0.40 -13.40 1.68
CA THR A 272 0.95 -12.93 1.33
C THR A 272 1.60 -12.29 2.54
N ASN A 273 2.68 -12.87 3.06
CA ASN A 273 3.40 -12.35 4.23
C ASN A 273 4.93 -12.53 4.06
N ALA A 274 5.73 -12.30 5.11
CA ALA A 274 7.20 -12.43 5.06
C ALA A 274 7.71 -13.82 4.61
N ALA A 275 6.92 -14.88 4.77
CA ALA A 275 7.22 -16.22 4.29
C ALA A 275 7.05 -16.38 2.77
N THR A 276 6.24 -15.53 2.11
CA THR A 276 6.02 -15.56 0.66
C THR A 276 7.21 -14.93 -0.08
N PRO A 277 7.95 -15.67 -0.94
CA PRO A 277 9.05 -15.12 -1.73
C PRO A 277 8.56 -14.30 -2.92
N LEU A 278 9.36 -13.34 -3.36
CA LEU A 278 8.96 -12.46 -4.47
C LEU A 278 8.78 -13.21 -5.79
N TRP A 279 9.60 -14.23 -6.08
CA TRP A 279 9.41 -15.07 -7.27
C TRP A 279 8.02 -15.73 -7.34
N LEU A 280 7.41 -16.02 -6.18
CA LEU A 280 6.06 -16.61 -6.09
C LEU A 280 4.98 -15.52 -6.05
N SER A 281 5.23 -14.41 -5.35
CA SER A 281 4.33 -13.25 -5.31
C SER A 281 4.11 -12.68 -6.71
N GLU A 282 5.20 -12.27 -7.36
CA GLU A 282 5.18 -11.64 -8.68
C GLU A 282 4.91 -12.66 -9.77
N GLY A 283 5.54 -13.84 -9.70
CA GLY A 283 5.32 -14.91 -10.68
C GLY A 283 3.88 -15.43 -10.74
N TYR A 284 3.17 -15.46 -9.61
CA TYR A 284 1.74 -15.79 -9.60
C TYR A 284 0.90 -14.65 -10.19
N ALA A 285 1.21 -13.39 -9.84
CA ALA A 285 0.51 -12.22 -10.39
C ALA A 285 0.69 -12.09 -11.91
N ASP A 286 1.90 -12.33 -12.44
CA ASP A 286 2.16 -12.43 -13.88
C ASP A 286 1.47 -13.65 -14.50
N TRP A 287 1.44 -14.79 -13.80
CA TRP A 287 0.78 -15.98 -14.33
C TRP A 287 -0.72 -15.74 -14.53
N VAL A 288 -1.39 -15.09 -13.58
CA VAL A 288 -2.79 -14.66 -13.73
C VAL A 288 -2.92 -13.57 -14.80
N GLY A 289 -2.02 -12.57 -14.82
CA GLY A 289 -2.04 -11.49 -15.80
C GLY A 289 -1.91 -11.95 -17.26
N TYR A 290 -1.10 -12.97 -17.53
CA TYR A 290 -0.95 -13.57 -18.86
C TYR A 290 -1.91 -14.73 -19.14
N ARG A 291 -2.69 -15.20 -18.17
CA ARG A 291 -3.63 -16.32 -18.31
C ARG A 291 -4.66 -16.05 -19.40
N GLY A 292 -4.81 -16.97 -20.36
CA GLY A 292 -5.76 -16.83 -21.46
C GLY A 292 -5.41 -15.80 -22.54
N THR A 293 -4.30 -15.05 -22.41
CA THR A 293 -3.88 -14.03 -23.41
C THR A 293 -3.40 -14.62 -24.74
N GLY A 294 -3.11 -15.93 -24.78
CA GLY A 294 -2.57 -16.62 -25.96
C GLY A 294 -1.08 -16.37 -26.21
N ARG A 295 -0.38 -15.61 -25.35
CA ARG A 295 1.07 -15.35 -25.50
C ARG A 295 1.91 -16.60 -25.23
N THR A 296 2.94 -16.77 -26.05
CA THR A 296 3.96 -17.82 -25.91
C THR A 296 5.00 -17.47 -24.85
N PRO A 297 5.72 -18.46 -24.29
CA PRO A 297 6.86 -18.21 -23.40
C PRO A 297 7.89 -17.22 -23.95
N ALA A 298 8.28 -17.35 -25.22
CA ALA A 298 9.19 -16.43 -25.90
C ALA A 298 8.70 -14.97 -25.93
N GLU A 299 7.40 -14.74 -26.07
CA GLU A 299 6.82 -13.37 -26.10
C GLU A 299 6.68 -12.74 -24.70
N VAL A 300 6.61 -13.55 -23.64
CA VAL A 300 6.46 -13.08 -22.25
C VAL A 300 7.79 -13.02 -21.53
N ALA A 301 8.73 -13.91 -21.88
CA ALA A 301 10.03 -14.05 -21.25
C ALA A 301 11.21 -13.89 -22.23
N PRO A 302 11.32 -12.74 -22.94
CA PRO A 302 12.36 -12.53 -23.94
C PRO A 302 13.78 -12.48 -23.35
N GLU A 303 13.99 -11.88 -22.17
CA GLU A 303 15.35 -11.73 -21.65
C GLU A 303 15.89 -13.03 -21.03
N LEU A 304 15.01 -13.85 -20.48
CA LEU A 304 15.31 -15.21 -20.08
C LEU A 304 15.42 -16.13 -21.30
N GLN A 305 14.70 -15.85 -22.40
CA GLN A 305 14.92 -16.55 -23.67
C GLN A 305 16.34 -16.31 -24.18
N HIS A 306 16.77 -15.05 -24.30
CA HIS A 306 18.15 -14.71 -24.70
C HIS A 306 19.18 -15.45 -23.83
N ALA A 307 19.01 -15.39 -22.50
CA ALA A 307 19.91 -16.11 -21.58
C ALA A 307 19.91 -17.63 -21.77
N VAL A 308 18.75 -18.26 -22.01
CA VAL A 308 18.67 -19.71 -22.26
C VAL A 308 19.31 -20.10 -23.59
N THR A 309 19.10 -19.34 -24.67
CA THR A 309 19.71 -19.56 -25.99
C THR A 309 21.23 -19.40 -25.94
N ASP A 310 21.75 -18.44 -25.17
CA ASP A 310 23.19 -18.24 -24.93
C ASP A 310 23.79 -19.27 -23.95
N GLY A 311 22.98 -20.22 -23.45
CA GLY A 311 23.42 -21.28 -22.53
C GLY A 311 23.54 -20.85 -21.06
N ALA A 312 23.19 -19.62 -20.73
CA ALA A 312 23.21 -19.02 -19.39
C ALA A 312 21.92 -19.32 -18.58
N VAL A 313 21.47 -20.58 -18.59
CA VAL A 313 20.26 -21.00 -17.84
C VAL A 313 20.46 -20.80 -16.33
N PRO A 314 19.56 -20.09 -15.61
CA PRO A 314 19.73 -19.81 -14.18
C PRO A 314 19.93 -21.06 -13.31
N ALA A 315 20.85 -20.96 -12.35
CA ALA A 315 21.21 -22.07 -11.46
C ALA A 315 20.17 -22.36 -10.34
N ALA A 316 19.33 -21.38 -10.01
CA ALA A 316 18.34 -21.43 -8.94
C ALA A 316 17.17 -20.48 -9.24
N LEU A 317 16.06 -20.64 -8.52
CA LEU A 317 14.94 -19.69 -8.55
C LEU A 317 15.37 -18.27 -8.15
N PRO A 318 14.74 -17.21 -8.67
CA PRO A 318 15.04 -15.83 -8.30
C PRO A 318 14.90 -15.59 -6.79
N THR A 319 15.83 -14.84 -6.23
CA THR A 319 15.81 -14.41 -4.83
C THR A 319 15.12 -13.06 -4.69
N ASP A 320 14.64 -12.71 -3.48
CA ASP A 320 14.01 -11.41 -3.24
C ASP A 320 14.94 -10.21 -3.59
N GLY A 321 16.26 -10.41 -3.59
CA GLY A 321 17.23 -9.38 -4.00
C GLY A 321 17.28 -9.11 -5.50
N ASP A 322 16.80 -10.04 -6.32
CA ASP A 322 16.75 -9.91 -7.79
C ASP A 322 15.62 -8.99 -8.26
N PHE A 323 14.63 -8.73 -7.40
CA PHE A 323 13.49 -7.83 -7.66
C PHE A 323 13.78 -6.35 -7.33
N GLY A 324 15.06 -5.98 -7.14
CA GLY A 324 15.48 -4.65 -6.74
C GLY A 324 15.55 -3.64 -7.89
N PHE A 325 14.63 -2.67 -7.92
CA PHE A 325 14.56 -1.59 -8.94
C PHE A 325 15.76 -0.64 -9.05
N SER A 326 16.76 -0.76 -8.17
CA SER A 326 18.04 -0.01 -8.24
C SER A 326 19.17 -0.79 -8.91
N GLY A 327 18.90 -2.00 -9.41
CA GLY A 327 19.87 -2.89 -10.01
C GLY A 327 19.90 -2.85 -11.53
N ASP A 328 20.32 -3.98 -12.10
CA ASP A 328 20.33 -4.25 -13.54
C ASP A 328 18.90 -4.57 -14.03
N ALA A 329 18.48 -3.90 -15.11
CA ALA A 329 17.13 -4.03 -15.65
C ALA A 329 16.87 -5.40 -16.31
N ASP A 330 17.91 -5.99 -16.92
CA ASP A 330 17.79 -7.27 -17.62
C ASP A 330 17.70 -8.41 -16.59
N ARG A 331 18.48 -8.31 -15.51
CA ARG A 331 18.37 -9.19 -14.34
C ARG A 331 17.00 -9.10 -13.66
N LEU A 332 16.45 -7.88 -13.56
CA LEU A 332 15.11 -7.66 -13.01
C LEU A 332 14.05 -8.34 -13.89
N ALA A 333 14.11 -8.16 -15.21
CA ALA A 333 13.21 -8.83 -16.15
C ALA A 333 13.29 -10.35 -16.00
N GLN A 334 14.49 -10.93 -16.05
CA GLN A 334 14.73 -12.37 -15.86
C GLN A 334 14.19 -12.91 -14.52
N ALA A 335 14.13 -12.08 -13.46
CA ALA A 335 13.57 -12.48 -12.17
C ALA A 335 12.03 -12.61 -12.21
N TYR A 336 11.32 -11.66 -12.83
CA TYR A 336 9.87 -11.76 -13.06
C TYR A 336 9.56 -12.92 -14.01
N GLU A 337 10.25 -12.98 -15.16
CA GLU A 337 10.08 -14.02 -16.18
C GLU A 337 10.35 -15.44 -15.63
N GLY A 338 11.38 -15.59 -14.80
CA GLY A 338 11.71 -16.85 -14.12
C GLY A 338 10.66 -17.27 -13.09
N GLY A 339 10.13 -16.32 -12.31
CA GLY A 339 9.03 -16.54 -11.38
C GLY A 339 7.73 -16.91 -12.09
N TRP A 340 7.42 -16.23 -13.19
CA TRP A 340 6.30 -16.53 -14.08
C TRP A 340 6.39 -17.96 -14.63
N LEU A 341 7.54 -18.37 -15.17
CA LEU A 341 7.76 -19.72 -15.68
C LEU A 341 7.74 -20.79 -14.58
N ALA A 342 8.15 -20.47 -13.35
CA ALA A 342 7.99 -21.37 -12.20
C ALA A 342 6.50 -21.59 -11.87
N CYS A 343 5.70 -20.51 -11.81
CA CYS A 343 4.26 -20.61 -11.55
C CYS A 343 3.51 -21.30 -12.71
N ARG A 344 3.87 -20.98 -13.95
CA ARG A 344 3.35 -21.64 -15.16
C ARG A 344 3.66 -23.14 -15.17
N MET A 345 4.88 -23.56 -14.83
CA MET A 345 5.23 -24.98 -14.70
C MET A 345 4.38 -25.67 -13.64
N ILE A 346 4.13 -25.03 -12.48
CA ILE A 346 3.25 -25.58 -11.45
C ILE A 346 1.82 -25.78 -12.00
N ALA A 347 1.28 -24.75 -12.67
CA ALA A 347 -0.06 -24.80 -13.25
C ALA A 347 -0.20 -25.87 -14.36
N GLU A 348 0.78 -26.02 -15.24
CA GLU A 348 0.74 -27.00 -16.34
C GLU A 348 0.92 -28.44 -15.86
N ARG A 349 1.78 -28.70 -14.86
CA ARG A 349 2.13 -30.07 -14.41
C ARG A 349 1.31 -30.58 -13.21
N TRP A 350 0.87 -29.70 -12.31
CA TRP A 350 0.07 -30.06 -11.13
C TRP A 350 -1.36 -29.46 -11.16
N GLY A 351 -1.65 -28.53 -12.08
CA GLY A 351 -2.94 -27.86 -12.20
C GLY A 351 -3.04 -26.54 -11.44
N GLU A 352 -3.87 -25.61 -11.93
CA GLU A 352 -4.09 -24.28 -11.33
C GLU A 352 -4.46 -24.36 -9.83
N VAL A 353 -5.34 -25.31 -9.46
CA VAL A 353 -5.76 -25.57 -8.07
C VAL A 353 -4.57 -25.91 -7.15
N LYS A 354 -3.52 -26.55 -7.69
CA LYS A 354 -2.30 -26.88 -6.93
C LYS A 354 -1.35 -25.69 -6.83
N LEU A 355 -1.30 -24.81 -7.83
CA LEU A 355 -0.58 -23.53 -7.73
C LEU A 355 -1.21 -22.64 -6.64
N ASP A 356 -2.54 -22.52 -6.63
CA ASP A 356 -3.31 -21.82 -5.60
C ASP A 356 -3.03 -22.37 -4.19
N ALA A 357 -3.14 -23.69 -4.03
CA ALA A 357 -2.86 -24.36 -2.76
C ALA A 357 -1.40 -24.18 -2.32
N PHE A 358 -0.45 -24.15 -3.27
CA PHE A 358 0.96 -23.94 -2.99
C PHE A 358 1.23 -22.51 -2.50
N TYR A 359 0.67 -21.49 -3.17
CA TYR A 359 0.76 -20.10 -2.72
C TYR A 359 0.22 -19.93 -1.30
N ARG A 360 -0.98 -20.46 -1.03
CA ARG A 360 -1.62 -20.38 0.29
C ARG A 360 -0.79 -21.12 1.35
N ALA A 361 -0.29 -22.31 1.06
CA ALA A 361 0.53 -23.08 1.98
C ALA A 361 1.82 -22.32 2.36
N VAL A 362 2.50 -21.67 1.41
CA VAL A 362 3.66 -20.81 1.74
C VAL A 362 3.22 -19.64 2.64
N GLY A 363 2.07 -19.02 2.34
CA GLY A 363 1.47 -17.93 3.13
C GLY A 363 0.98 -18.31 4.54
N GLU A 364 0.82 -19.60 4.85
CA GLU A 364 0.48 -20.08 6.20
C GLU A 364 1.69 -20.10 7.15
N HIS A 365 2.92 -20.07 6.62
CA HIS A 365 4.13 -19.92 7.42
C HIS A 365 4.27 -18.50 7.98
N ARG A 366 4.92 -18.37 9.15
CA ARG A 366 5.19 -17.07 9.81
C ARG A 366 6.50 -16.42 9.37
N GLU A 367 7.44 -17.24 8.89
CA GLU A 367 8.79 -16.82 8.52
C GLU A 367 9.26 -17.60 7.28
N ARG A 368 10.22 -17.03 6.54
CA ARG A 368 10.71 -17.58 5.26
C ARG A 368 11.39 -18.95 5.35
N PRO A 369 12.27 -19.25 6.32
CA PRO A 369 13.04 -20.50 6.31
C PRO A 369 12.14 -21.74 6.32
N GLY A 370 12.27 -22.60 5.32
CA GLY A 370 11.51 -23.84 5.20
C GLY A 370 10.07 -23.69 4.69
N ALA A 371 9.59 -22.47 4.40
CA ALA A 371 8.21 -22.25 3.94
C ALA A 371 7.96 -22.82 2.54
N VAL A 372 8.87 -22.56 1.61
CA VAL A 372 8.81 -23.07 0.23
C VAL A 372 9.00 -24.59 0.24
N GLU A 373 9.99 -25.10 0.96
CA GLU A 373 10.28 -26.53 1.07
C GLU A 373 9.13 -27.32 1.72
N GLY A 374 8.49 -26.73 2.74
CA GLY A 374 7.29 -27.27 3.38
C GLY A 374 6.13 -27.39 2.40
N ALA A 375 5.82 -26.31 1.68
CA ALA A 375 4.73 -26.27 0.70
C ALA A 375 5.01 -27.15 -0.54
N LEU A 376 6.24 -27.20 -1.05
CA LEU A 376 6.62 -28.09 -2.15
C LEU A 376 6.38 -29.55 -1.78
N LYS A 377 6.77 -29.93 -0.55
CA LYS A 377 6.59 -31.30 -0.05
C LYS A 377 5.12 -31.64 0.23
N SER A 378 4.36 -30.74 0.85
CA SER A 378 2.98 -31.01 1.28
C SER A 378 1.95 -30.88 0.15
N VAL A 379 2.15 -29.94 -0.78
CA VAL A 379 1.19 -29.64 -1.85
C VAL A 379 1.58 -30.32 -3.16
N LEU A 380 2.84 -30.22 -3.58
CA LEU A 380 3.31 -30.70 -4.90
C LEU A 380 3.99 -32.07 -4.85
N GLY A 381 4.40 -32.53 -3.67
CA GLY A 381 5.05 -33.85 -3.47
C GLY A 381 6.50 -33.93 -3.94
N THR A 382 7.22 -32.80 -3.96
CA THR A 382 8.60 -32.68 -4.49
C THR A 382 9.54 -32.01 -3.49
N ALA A 383 10.85 -32.21 -3.63
CA ALA A 383 11.87 -31.41 -2.92
C ALA A 383 12.27 -30.15 -3.73
N LEU A 384 12.83 -29.13 -3.05
CA LEU A 384 13.29 -27.89 -3.69
C LEU A 384 14.37 -28.11 -4.76
N ALA A 385 15.30 -29.05 -4.53
CA ALA A 385 16.35 -29.38 -5.49
C ALA A 385 15.77 -30.02 -6.77
N GLU A 386 14.80 -30.93 -6.62
CA GLU A 386 14.09 -31.58 -7.73
C GLU A 386 13.25 -30.55 -8.50
N PHE A 387 12.48 -29.72 -7.79
CA PHE A 387 11.69 -28.64 -8.37
C PHE A 387 12.55 -27.65 -9.17
N THR A 388 13.73 -27.29 -8.66
CA THR A 388 14.66 -26.39 -9.34
C THR A 388 15.24 -27.03 -10.61
N ALA A 389 15.62 -28.31 -10.57
CA ALA A 389 16.10 -29.03 -11.74
C ALA A 389 15.01 -29.20 -12.81
N ASP A 390 13.78 -29.50 -12.38
CA ASP A 390 12.60 -29.59 -13.25
C ASP A 390 12.28 -28.23 -13.90
N TRP A 391 12.35 -27.13 -13.12
CA TRP A 391 12.21 -25.76 -13.64
C TRP A 391 13.30 -25.42 -14.66
N GLN A 392 14.57 -25.75 -14.42
CA GLN A 392 15.64 -25.56 -15.40
C GLN A 392 15.41 -26.36 -16.70
N GLY A 393 14.88 -27.59 -16.59
CA GLY A 393 14.47 -28.39 -17.74
C GLY A 393 13.30 -27.74 -18.50
N TYR A 394 12.34 -27.19 -17.77
CA TYR A 394 11.20 -26.48 -18.32
C TYR A 394 11.62 -25.19 -19.04
N LEU A 395 12.50 -24.36 -18.46
CA LEU A 395 13.08 -23.18 -19.12
C LEU A 395 13.68 -23.55 -20.49
N LYS A 396 14.54 -24.57 -20.53
CA LYS A 396 15.13 -25.08 -21.78
C LYS A 396 14.07 -25.58 -22.77
N THR A 397 13.01 -26.23 -22.29
CA THR A 397 11.95 -26.77 -23.16
C THR A 397 11.05 -25.68 -23.75
N GLN A 398 10.84 -24.58 -23.02
CA GLN A 398 9.94 -23.49 -23.43
C GLN A 398 10.62 -22.36 -24.20
N LEU A 399 11.95 -22.22 -24.09
CA LEU A 399 12.69 -21.04 -24.57
C LEU A 399 13.85 -21.32 -25.54
N ALA A 400 14.37 -22.54 -25.63
CA ALA A 400 15.52 -22.88 -26.49
C ALA A 400 15.19 -23.00 -27.99
#